data_AF-A0A1Y0V4D5-F1
#
_entry.id   AF-A0A1Y0V4D5-F1
#
_cell.length_a   1.000
_cell.length_b   1.000
_cell.length_c   1.000
_cell.angle_alpha   90.00
_cell.angle_beta   90.00
_cell.angle_gamma   90.00
#
_symmetry.space_group_name_H-M   'P 1'
#
loop_
_entity.id
_entity.type
_entity.pdbx_description
1 polymer ?
#
loop_
_entity_poly.entity_id
_entity_poly.type
_entity_poly.pdbx_seq_one_letter_code
_entity_poly.pdbx_strand_id
1 'polypeptide(L)'
;MGHSMSLPFESGIIPTGSAHLRLPVQYYLVAMFFVIFDVETAILLTWATVVTETGWIGYAAAFAFTVFLAISLAYLWRAGALDWGTQVHLRDITNTRKDPAR
;
A
#
# COMPACT_ATOMS: atom_id res chain seq x y z
N MET A 1 -42.09 9.45 -13.02
CA MET A 1 -40.89 9.76 -12.21
C MET A 1 -40.06 8.50 -12.10
N GLY A 2 -38.98 8.38 -12.88
CA GLY A 2 -38.21 7.14 -13.04
C GLY A 2 -37.13 6.96 -11.97
N HIS A 3 -37.03 5.74 -11.45
CA HIS A 3 -36.26 5.33 -10.28
C HIS A 3 -34.84 4.82 -10.69
N SER A 4 -34.03 5.64 -11.37
CA SER A 4 -32.71 5.20 -11.91
C SER A 4 -31.48 5.70 -11.13
N MET A 5 -31.65 6.54 -10.11
CA MET A 5 -30.54 7.17 -9.38
C MET A 5 -29.84 6.28 -8.35
N SER A 6 -30.30 5.05 -8.12
CA SER A 6 -29.76 4.15 -7.08
C SER A 6 -29.04 2.91 -7.63
N LEU A 7 -28.83 2.83 -8.96
CA LEU A 7 -28.16 1.70 -9.59
C LEU A 7 -26.70 2.07 -9.94
N PRO A 8 -25.72 1.22 -9.59
CA PRO A 8 -24.34 1.41 -10.01
C PRO A 8 -24.24 1.58 -11.54
N PHE A 9 -23.47 2.58 -11.98
CA PHE A 9 -23.25 2.83 -13.40
C PHE A 9 -22.28 1.78 -13.96
N GLU A 10 -22.77 0.91 -14.83
CA GLU A 10 -22.03 -0.23 -15.38
C GLU A 10 -22.06 -0.17 -16.92
N SER A 11 -21.67 0.96 -17.52
CA SER A 11 -21.51 1.16 -18.99
C SER A 11 -22.60 0.54 -19.89
N GLY A 12 -23.85 0.45 -19.42
CA GLY A 12 -24.99 -0.12 -20.16
C GLY A 12 -25.33 -1.59 -19.89
N ILE A 13 -24.69 -2.25 -18.91
CA ILE A 13 -24.92 -3.66 -18.54
C ILE A 13 -25.47 -3.75 -17.10
N ILE A 14 -26.24 -4.79 -16.80
CA ILE A 14 -26.75 -5.03 -15.44
C ILE A 14 -25.59 -5.59 -14.60
N PRO A 15 -25.30 -5.12 -13.38
CA PRO A 15 -24.19 -5.62 -12.58
C PRO A 15 -24.34 -7.13 -12.33
N THR A 16 -23.52 -7.94 -13.00
CA THR A 16 -23.51 -9.39 -12.84
C THR A 16 -22.18 -9.82 -12.24
N GLY A 17 -22.19 -10.16 -10.94
CA GLY A 17 -21.02 -10.63 -10.22
C GLY A 17 -21.00 -10.16 -8.77
N SER A 18 -20.22 -10.85 -7.93
CA SER A 18 -19.97 -10.39 -6.56
C SER A 18 -18.87 -9.32 -6.59
N ALA A 19 -19.10 -8.15 -5.99
CA ALA A 19 -18.15 -7.03 -5.92
C ALA A 19 -16.94 -7.28 -4.99
N HIS A 20 -16.55 -8.54 -4.78
CA HIS A 20 -15.42 -8.92 -3.94
C HIS A 20 -14.12 -8.84 -4.74
N LEU A 21 -13.46 -7.69 -4.67
CA LEU A 21 -12.13 -7.51 -5.24
C LEU A 21 -11.06 -8.11 -4.32
N ARG A 22 -10.20 -8.99 -4.86
CA ARG A 22 -9.01 -9.48 -4.15
C ARG A 22 -7.95 -8.38 -4.17
N LEU A 23 -7.93 -7.55 -3.14
CA LEU A 23 -6.89 -6.54 -2.97
C LEU A 23 -5.56 -7.22 -2.61
N PRO A 24 -4.46 -6.92 -3.31
CA PRO A 24 -3.15 -7.44 -2.92
C PRO A 24 -2.71 -6.83 -1.59
N VAL A 25 -2.04 -7.65 -0.76
CA VAL A 25 -1.57 -7.30 0.59
C VAL A 25 -0.68 -6.05 0.63
N GLN A 26 -0.03 -5.75 -0.49
CA GLN A 26 0.86 -4.61 -0.69
C GLN A 26 0.20 -3.28 -0.30
N TYR A 27 -1.07 -3.07 -0.66
CA TYR A 27 -1.81 -1.85 -0.31
C TYR A 27 -2.00 -1.70 1.21
N TYR A 28 -2.26 -2.80 1.91
CA TYR A 28 -2.40 -2.80 3.36
C TYR A 28 -1.08 -2.49 4.06
N LEU A 29 0.03 -3.06 3.58
CA LEU A 29 1.36 -2.84 4.17
C LEU A 29 1.79 -1.38 4.05
N VAL A 30 1.57 -0.75 2.88
CA VAL A 30 1.85 0.68 2.68
C VAL A 30 0.97 1.55 3.57
N ALA A 31 -0.34 1.25 3.67
CA ALA A 31 -1.25 2.00 4.53
C ALA A 31 -0.88 1.90 6.02
N MET A 32 -0.54 0.69 6.50
CA MET A 32 -0.12 0.48 7.87
C MET A 32 1.22 1.19 8.17
N PHE A 33 2.18 1.12 7.23
CA PHE A 33 3.44 1.86 7.35
C PHE A 33 3.21 3.37 7.44
N PHE A 34 2.31 3.92 6.61
CA PHE A 34 1.97 5.34 6.65
C PHE A 34 1.40 5.78 8.01
N VAL A 35 0.50 4.99 8.60
CA VAL A 35 -0.07 5.29 9.93
C VAL A 35 1.01 5.28 11.02
N ILE A 36 1.92 4.29 10.99
CA ILE A 36 3.03 4.22 11.95
C ILE A 36 3.98 5.40 11.79
N PHE A 37 4.36 5.72 10.55
CA PHE A 37 5.22 6.87 10.23
C PHE A 37 4.61 8.20 10.68
N ASP A 38 3.30 8.38 10.50
CA ASP A 38 2.57 9.59 10.89
C ASP A 38 2.60 9.79 12.41
N VAL A 39 2.27 8.74 13.17
CA VAL A 39 2.33 8.76 14.65
C VAL A 39 3.75 9.01 15.16
N GLU A 40 4.73 8.36 14.56
CA GLU A 40 6.14 8.53 14.92
C GLU A 40 6.62 9.97 14.67
N THR A 41 6.22 10.58 13.55
CA THR A 41 6.55 11.97 13.26
C THR A 41 5.89 12.92 14.27
N ALA A 42 4.65 12.65 14.70
CA ALA A 42 4.00 13.44 15.74
C ALA A 42 4.76 13.39 17.09
N ILE A 43 5.32 12.23 17.45
CA ILE A 43 6.17 12.08 18.64
C ILE A 43 7.46 12.89 18.48
N LEU A 44 8.13 12.79 17.32
CA LEU A 44 9.34 13.54 17.03
C LEU A 44 9.11 15.05 17.03
N LEU A 45 7.98 15.52 16.50
CA LEU A 45 7.58 16.93 16.53
C LEU A 45 7.36 17.42 17.97
N THR A 46 6.71 16.61 18.80
CA THR A 46 6.51 16.93 20.22
C THR A 46 7.86 17.00 20.93
N TRP A 47 8.74 16.02 20.75
CA TRP A 47 10.09 16.03 21.29
C TRP A 47 10.92 17.22 20.81
N ALA A 48 10.77 17.64 19.55
CA ALA A 48 11.48 18.78 18.98
C ALA A 48 11.22 20.08 19.74
N THR A 49 10.07 20.23 20.42
CA THR A 49 9.76 21.40 21.26
C THR A 49 10.62 21.48 22.54
N VAL A 50 11.14 20.35 23.01
CA VAL A 50 11.94 20.23 24.25
C VAL A 50 13.35 19.67 23.99
N VAL A 51 13.82 19.77 22.74
CA VAL A 51 15.12 19.22 22.31
C VAL A 51 16.30 19.78 23.12
N THR A 52 16.21 21.04 23.55
CA THR A 52 17.25 21.71 24.33
C THR A 52 17.35 21.19 25.76
N GLU A 53 16.27 20.63 26.31
CA GLU A 53 16.23 20.13 27.69
C GLU A 53 16.63 18.66 27.80
N THR A 54 16.37 17.88 26.75
CA THR A 54 16.62 16.43 26.72
C THR A 54 18.08 16.05 26.43
N GLY A 55 18.88 16.98 25.90
CA GLY A 55 20.30 16.79 25.64
C GLY A 55 20.60 15.57 24.74
N TRP A 56 21.82 15.01 24.84
CA TRP A 56 22.28 13.90 23.99
C TRP A 56 21.46 12.62 24.11
N ILE A 57 20.84 12.37 25.26
CA ILE A 57 19.98 11.21 25.45
C ILE A 57 18.73 11.34 24.58
N GLY A 58 18.11 12.53 24.54
CA GLY A 58 16.97 12.82 23.66
C GLY A 58 17.31 12.63 22.19
N TYR A 59 18.47 13.15 21.76
CA TYR A 59 18.93 12.98 20.38
C TYR A 59 19.16 11.51 20.01
N ALA A 60 19.81 10.73 20.88
CA ALA A 60 20.03 9.31 20.64
C ALA A 60 18.71 8.54 20.56
N ALA A 61 17.73 8.88 21.40
CA ALA A 61 16.40 8.28 21.37
C ALA A 61 15.66 8.62 20.05
N ALA A 62 15.64 9.88 19.64
CA ALA A 62 15.02 10.33 18.39
C ALA A 62 15.67 9.68 17.15
N PHE A 63 17.00 9.55 17.17
CA PHE A 63 17.75 8.87 16.12
C PHE A 63 17.42 7.39 16.05
N ALA A 64 17.39 6.70 17.20
CA ALA A 64 17.03 5.28 17.25
C ALA A 64 15.61 5.05 16.71
N PHE A 65 14.65 5.90 17.10
CA PHE A 65 13.27 5.86 16.60
C PHE A 65 13.24 5.93 15.06
N THR A 66 13.87 6.96 14.50
CA THR A 66 13.95 7.17 13.05
C THR A 66 14.60 5.99 12.32
N VAL A 67 15.64 5.39 12.90
CA VAL A 67 16.32 4.22 12.32
C VAL A 67 15.41 2.98 12.30
N PHE A 68 14.57 2.76 13.32
CA PHE A 68 13.60 1.67 13.33
C PHE A 68 12.61 1.76 12.16
N LEU A 69 12.11 2.96 11.86
CA LEU A 69 11.31 3.21 10.67
C LEU A 69 12.08 2.95 9.38
N ALA A 70 13.31 3.45 9.28
CA ALA A 70 14.14 3.27 8.09
C ALA A 70 14.40 1.79 7.80
N ILE A 71 14.67 0.97 8.82
CA ILE A 71 14.83 -0.48 8.69
C ILE A 71 13.52 -1.12 8.23
N SER A 72 12.39 -0.73 8.83
CA SER A 72 11.07 -1.24 8.45
C SER A 72 10.73 -0.95 6.99
N LEU A 73 11.02 0.27 6.53
CA LEU A 73 10.85 0.68 5.14
C LEU A 73 11.79 -0.09 4.20
N ALA A 74 13.07 -0.23 4.56
CA ALA A 74 14.04 -0.99 3.78
C ALA A 74 13.63 -2.46 3.63
N TYR A 75 13.07 -3.07 4.68
CA TYR A 75 12.51 -4.41 4.63
C TYR A 75 11.33 -4.49 3.65
N LEU A 76 10.39 -3.55 3.74
CA LEU A 76 9.20 -3.52 2.89
C LEU A 76 9.55 -3.29 1.41
N TRP A 77 10.55 -2.46 1.14
CA TRP A 77 11.09 -2.26 -0.20
C TRP A 77 11.72 -3.54 -0.74
N ARG A 78 12.58 -4.22 0.02
CA ARG A 78 13.20 -5.50 -0.40
C ARG A 78 12.17 -6.60 -0.63
N ALA A 79 11.05 -6.59 0.10
CA ALA A 79 9.96 -7.53 -0.08
C ALA A 79 9.14 -7.31 -1.36
N GLY A 80 9.42 -6.26 -2.14
CA GLY A 80 8.68 -5.92 -3.35
C GLY A 80 7.25 -5.45 -3.07
N ALA A 81 6.95 -5.06 -1.83
CA ALA A 81 5.63 -4.53 -1.49
C ALA A 81 5.39 -3.12 -2.06
N LEU A 82 6.47 -2.45 -2.49
CA LEU A 82 6.44 -1.19 -3.21
C LEU A 82 6.47 -1.37 -4.75
N ASP A 83 6.41 -2.61 -5.25
CA ASP A 83 6.47 -2.87 -6.68
C ASP A 83 5.07 -3.02 -7.26
N TRP A 84 4.59 -1.97 -7.93
CA TRP A 84 3.25 -1.91 -8.56
C TRP A 84 3.21 -2.60 -9.93
N GLY A 85 4.16 -3.48 -10.21
CA GLY A 85 4.24 -4.26 -11.44
C GLY A 85 2.93 -5.00 -11.69
N THR A 86 2.11 -4.47 -12.59
CA THR A 86 0.90 -5.12 -13.09
C THR A 86 1.35 -6.40 -13.79
N GLN A 87 1.28 -7.54 -13.09
CA GLN A 87 1.46 -8.85 -13.71
C GLN A 87 0.22 -9.12 -14.55
N VAL A 88 0.15 -8.50 -15.74
CA VAL A 88 -0.79 -8.95 -16.77
C VAL A 88 -0.37 -10.38 -17.07
N HIS A 89 -1.16 -11.34 -16.61
CA HIS A 89 -0.95 -12.76 -16.84
C HIS A 89 -1.22 -13.07 -18.31
N LEU A 90 -0.36 -12.59 -19.21
CA LEU A 90 -0.39 -12.88 -20.65
C LEU A 90 0.19 -14.28 -20.93
N ARG A 91 -0.15 -15.28 -20.10
CA ARG A 91 0.30 -16.66 -20.26
C ARG A 91 -0.68 -17.57 -21.00
N ASP A 92 -1.90 -17.11 -21.27
CA ASP A 92 -2.96 -17.98 -21.81
C ASP A 92 -3.10 -17.92 -23.35
N ILE A 93 -2.93 -16.75 -23.98
CA ILE A 93 -3.18 -16.58 -25.43
C ILE A 93 -2.08 -17.15 -26.34
N THR A 94 -0.89 -17.41 -25.81
CA THR A 94 0.22 -17.96 -26.62
C THR A 94 0.19 -19.48 -26.68
N ASN A 95 -0.45 -20.15 -25.72
CA ASN A 95 -0.50 -21.61 -25.67
C ASN A 95 -1.52 -22.17 -26.68
N THR A 96 -2.68 -21.53 -26.83
CA THR A 96 -3.71 -21.90 -27.82
C THR A 96 -3.32 -21.56 -29.26
N ARG A 97 -2.41 -20.61 -29.49
CA ARG A 97 -1.88 -20.33 -30.85
C ARG A 97 -0.82 -21.35 -31.29
N LYS A 98 -0.26 -22.15 -30.37
CA LYS A 98 0.78 -23.13 -30.69
C LYS A 98 0.23 -24.48 -31.20
N ASP A 99 -1.08 -24.57 -31.45
CA ASP A 99 -1.67 -25.76 -32.06
C ASP A 99 -2.54 -25.43 -33.30
N PRO A 100 -1.92 -25.09 -34.44
CA PRO A 100 -2.60 -25.10 -35.73
C PRO A 100 -2.58 -26.48 -36.42
N ALA A 101 -2.24 -27.57 -35.73
CA ALA A 101 -2.06 -28.87 -36.40
C ALA A 101 -2.34 -30.09 -35.49
N ARG A 102 -3.62 -30.34 -35.21
CA ARG A 102 -4.14 -31.69 -35.04
C ARG A 102 -5.52 -31.84 -35.67
#